data_AF-A0A2H6NEK9-F1
#
_entry.id   AF-A0A2H6NEK9-F1
#
_cell.length_a   1.000
_cell.length_b   1.000
_cell.length_c   1.000
_cell.angle_alpha   90.00
_cell.angle_beta   90.00
_cell.angle_gamma   90.00
#
_symmetry.space_group_name_H-M   'P 1'
#
loop_
_entity.id
_entity.type
_entity.pdbx_description
1 polymer ?
#
loop_
_entity_poly.entity_id
_entity_poly.type
_entity_poly.pdbx_seq_one_letter_code
_entity_poly.pdbx_strand_id
1 'polypeptide(L)'
;GELVPNFPARVKVDPAIDTSKVQVFGLGIEGKDVFREATTDFTVDASPLSKTGGDHIKAQIANPSGASTDCLIKDNADGTYAVEFTPFERGPHAVEVTCDDVPVPN
;
A
#
# COMPACT_ATOMS: atom_id res chain seq x y z
N GLY A 1 -21.17 9.61 41.70
CA GLY A 1 -20.99 9.55 40.24
C GLY A 1 -19.57 9.15 39.98
N GLU A 2 -19.34 8.08 39.24
CA GLU A 2 -18.00 7.60 38.89
C GLU A 2 -18.02 6.97 37.49
N LEU A 3 -16.91 7.17 36.76
CA LEU A 3 -16.77 7.10 35.31
C LEU A 3 -16.97 5.71 34.72
N VAL A 4 -17.68 5.68 33.58
CA VAL A 4 -17.87 4.50 32.73
C VAL A 4 -16.50 4.00 32.24
N PRO A 5 -16.12 2.73 32.48
CA PRO A 5 -14.82 2.21 32.06
C PRO A 5 -14.83 2.00 30.54
N ASN A 6 -14.08 2.87 29.86
CA ASN A 6 -13.80 2.89 28.43
C ASN A 6 -13.69 1.50 27.78
N PHE A 7 -14.77 1.10 27.14
CA PHE A 7 -14.83 0.70 25.73
C PHE A 7 -13.48 0.32 25.10
N PRO A 8 -13.24 -0.98 24.85
CA PRO A 8 -12.48 -1.41 23.70
C PRO A 8 -13.46 -2.13 22.77
N ALA A 9 -14.10 -1.40 21.85
CA ALA A 9 -14.56 -2.08 20.65
C ALA A 9 -13.31 -2.52 19.88
N ARG A 10 -12.89 -3.76 20.14
CA ARG A 10 -12.21 -4.53 19.10
C ARG A 10 -13.24 -4.75 18.00
N VAL A 11 -13.44 -3.73 17.18
CA VAL A 11 -14.01 -3.88 15.86
C VAL A 11 -13.01 -4.79 15.15
N LYS A 12 -13.31 -6.08 15.15
CA LYS A 12 -12.86 -6.95 14.07
C LYS A 12 -13.59 -6.40 12.86
N VAL A 13 -12.95 -5.44 12.19
CA VAL A 13 -13.30 -5.13 10.81
C VAL A 13 -12.93 -6.42 10.09
N ASP A 14 -13.91 -7.29 9.88
CA ASP A 14 -13.85 -8.17 8.73
C ASP A 14 -13.72 -7.22 7.55
N PRO A 15 -12.55 -7.18 6.89
CA PRO A 15 -12.38 -6.25 5.80
C PRO A 15 -13.44 -6.61 4.76
N ALA A 16 -14.25 -5.63 4.34
CA ALA A 16 -15.27 -5.84 3.30
C ALA A 16 -14.65 -6.30 1.97
N ILE A 17 -13.33 -6.19 1.87
CA ILE A 17 -12.50 -6.46 0.71
C ILE A 17 -11.41 -7.47 1.12
N ASP A 18 -11.34 -8.59 0.40
CA ASP A 18 -10.37 -9.66 0.65
C ASP A 18 -9.00 -9.29 0.06
N THR A 19 -8.29 -8.34 0.68
CA THR A 19 -6.95 -7.88 0.27
C THR A 19 -5.88 -8.97 0.29
N SER A 20 -6.17 -10.13 0.88
CA SER A 20 -5.31 -11.32 0.94
C SER A 20 -4.87 -11.87 -0.42
N LYS A 21 -5.58 -11.53 -1.50
CA LYS A 21 -5.26 -11.97 -2.86
C LYS A 21 -4.49 -10.94 -3.67
N VAL A 22 -4.23 -9.76 -3.11
CA VAL A 22 -3.45 -8.72 -3.80
C VAL A 22 -2.00 -9.15 -3.87
N GLN A 23 -1.42 -9.12 -5.06
CA GLN A 23 0.01 -9.35 -5.26
C GLN A 23 0.68 -8.04 -5.64
N VAL A 24 1.77 -7.71 -4.96
CA VAL A 24 2.60 -6.57 -5.32
C VAL A 24 3.87 -7.12 -5.95
N PHE A 25 4.19 -6.73 -7.18
CA PHE A 25 5.46 -7.07 -7.85
C PHE A 25 6.01 -5.87 -8.62
N GLY A 26 7.32 -5.74 -8.70
CA GLY A 26 7.96 -4.68 -9.48
C GLY A 26 9.32 -4.29 -8.96
N LEU A 27 10.02 -3.45 -9.72
CA LEU A 27 11.41 -3.09 -9.46
C LEU A 27 11.59 -2.44 -8.08
N GLY A 28 10.55 -1.77 -7.57
CA GLY A 28 10.58 -1.05 -6.30
C GLY A 28 10.42 -1.90 -5.05
N ILE A 29 10.00 -3.16 -5.19
CA ILE A 29 9.73 -4.06 -4.06
C ILE A 29 10.38 -5.44 -4.20
N GLU A 30 10.82 -5.84 -5.40
CA GLU A 30 11.42 -7.15 -5.68
C GLU A 30 12.89 -7.26 -5.22
N GLY A 31 13.27 -6.56 -4.14
CA GLY A 31 14.57 -6.73 -3.49
C GLY A 31 15.78 -6.31 -4.33
N LYS A 32 15.60 -5.64 -5.48
CA LYS A 32 16.67 -4.92 -6.15
C LYS A 32 16.84 -3.58 -5.45
N ASP A 33 18.05 -3.32 -4.95
CA ASP A 33 18.44 -2.08 -4.29
C ASP A 33 17.70 -0.87 -4.88
N VAL A 34 16.74 -0.36 -4.12
CA VAL A 34 16.07 0.89 -4.43
C VAL A 34 17.10 1.99 -4.19
N PHE A 35 17.55 2.62 -5.28
CA PHE A 35 18.56 3.67 -5.21
C PHE A 35 17.92 5.00 -4.82
N ARG A 36 18.65 5.77 -4.03
CA ARG A 36 18.29 7.16 -3.73
C ARG A 36 18.14 7.93 -5.05
N GLU A 37 17.04 8.65 -5.17
CA GLU A 37 16.64 9.45 -6.35
C GLU A 37 16.40 8.61 -7.63
N ALA A 38 16.24 7.29 -7.50
CA ALA A 38 15.86 6.44 -8.62
C ALA A 38 14.34 6.28 -8.70
N THR A 39 13.74 6.92 -9.69
CA THR A 39 12.33 6.70 -10.02
C THR A 39 12.11 5.23 -10.31
N THR A 40 11.26 4.63 -9.49
CA THR A 40 10.98 3.20 -9.53
C THR A 40 9.49 2.98 -9.43
N ASP A 41 9.00 2.00 -10.16
CA ASP A 41 7.61 1.61 -10.14
C ASP A 41 7.42 0.18 -9.64
N PHE A 42 6.23 -0.08 -9.12
CA PHE A 42 5.73 -1.41 -8.84
C PHE A 42 4.29 -1.55 -9.28
N THR A 43 3.92 -2.76 -9.65
CA THR A 43 2.56 -3.14 -10.02
C THR A 43 1.89 -3.83 -8.84
N VAL A 44 0.69 -3.37 -8.52
CA VAL A 44 -0.24 -4.01 -7.59
C VAL A 44 -1.27 -4.73 -8.44
N ASP A 45 -1.23 -6.05 -8.46
CA ASP A 45 -2.31 -6.88 -8.99
C ASP A 45 -3.37 -7.06 -7.90
N ALA A 46 -4.45 -6.29 -8.04
CA ALA A 46 -5.67 -6.44 -7.25
C ALA A 46 -6.83 -6.91 -8.13
N SER A 47 -6.53 -7.57 -9.26
CA SER A 47 -7.51 -8.17 -10.15
C SER A 47 -8.46 -9.17 -9.46
N PRO A 48 -8.08 -9.91 -8.40
CA PRO A 48 -9.02 -10.73 -7.64
C PRO A 48 -9.97 -9.92 -6.72
N LEU A 49 -9.65 -8.66 -6.40
CA LEU A 49 -10.53 -7.76 -5.63
C LEU A 49 -11.40 -6.90 -6.53
N SER A 50 -10.77 -6.20 -7.47
CA SER A 50 -11.40 -5.20 -8.32
C SER A 50 -11.11 -5.53 -9.77
N LYS A 51 -12.16 -5.97 -10.49
CA LYS A 51 -12.09 -6.24 -11.94
C LYS A 51 -12.33 -5.01 -12.80
N THR A 52 -12.78 -3.91 -12.21
CA THR A 52 -13.20 -2.71 -12.94
C THR A 52 -12.16 -1.60 -12.88
N GLY A 53 -11.06 -1.81 -12.13
CA GLY A 53 -10.16 -0.72 -11.73
C GLY A 53 -10.85 0.28 -10.79
N GLY A 54 -10.11 1.32 -10.37
CA GLY A 54 -10.65 2.43 -9.59
C GLY A 54 -9.57 3.28 -8.89
N ASP A 55 -9.97 4.16 -7.98
CA ASP A 55 -9.05 4.96 -7.15
C ASP A 55 -9.15 4.56 -5.67
N HIS A 56 -9.22 3.25 -5.47
CA HIS A 56 -9.39 2.65 -4.14
C HIS A 56 -8.06 2.20 -3.53
N ILE A 57 -7.03 2.06 -4.37
CA ILE A 57 -5.68 1.68 -3.95
C ILE A 57 -4.91 2.94 -3.59
N LYS A 58 -4.34 2.94 -2.40
CA LYS A 58 -3.39 3.91 -1.89
C LYS A 58 -2.08 3.19 -1.58
N ALA A 59 -0.98 3.84 -1.87
CA ALA A 59 0.35 3.37 -1.50
C ALA A 59 1.04 4.48 -0.72
N GLN A 60 1.88 4.08 0.22
CA GLN A 60 2.69 4.98 1.02
C GLN A 60 4.03 4.31 1.25
N ILE A 61 5.12 5.00 0.93
CA ILE A 61 6.47 4.48 1.15
C ILE A 61 7.04 5.16 2.40
N ALA A 62 7.25 4.40 3.46
CA ALA A 62 7.94 4.84 4.65
C ALA A 62 9.46 4.56 4.53
N ASN A 63 10.26 5.61 4.66
CA ASN A 63 11.72 5.56 4.62
C ASN A 63 12.26 5.13 5.98
N PRO A 64 13.48 4.56 6.04
CA PRO A 64 14.10 4.14 7.29
C PRO A 64 14.39 5.30 8.27
N SER A 65 14.41 6.56 7.81
CA SER A 65 14.50 7.73 8.68
C SER A 65 13.19 8.10 9.38
N GLY A 66 12.07 7.51 8.98
CA GLY A 66 10.72 7.89 9.40
C GLY A 66 10.02 8.90 8.48
N ALA A 67 10.68 9.36 7.41
CA ALA A 67 10.05 10.21 6.41
C ALA A 67 9.25 9.39 5.38
N SER A 68 8.26 9.99 4.72
CA SER A 68 7.43 9.31 3.72
C SER A 68 7.78 9.79 2.30
N THR A 69 7.92 8.86 1.37
CA THR A 69 8.09 9.14 -0.06
C THR A 69 6.72 9.16 -0.73
N ASP A 70 6.51 10.20 -1.52
CA ASP A 70 5.32 10.37 -2.34
C ASP A 70 5.32 9.37 -3.51
N CYS A 71 4.15 8.88 -3.86
CA CYS A 71 3.97 7.94 -4.94
C CYS A 71 2.73 8.23 -5.76
N LEU A 72 2.86 8.02 -7.06
CA LEU A 72 1.83 8.20 -8.04
C LEU A 72 1.20 6.85 -8.36
N ILE A 73 -0.11 6.73 -8.17
CA ILE A 73 -0.86 5.51 -8.46
C ILE A 73 -1.58 5.72 -9.78
N LYS A 74 -1.44 4.73 -10.66
CA LYS A 74 -2.03 4.71 -11.98
C LYS A 74 -2.84 3.44 -12.13
N ASP A 75 -4.16 3.59 -12.13
CA ASP A 75 -5.08 2.50 -12.41
C ASP A 75 -5.06 2.16 -13.91
N ASN A 76 -4.91 0.88 -14.24
CA ASN A 76 -4.95 0.40 -15.62
C ASN A 76 -6.37 0.00 -16.06
N ALA A 77 -7.37 0.16 -15.20
CA ALA A 77 -8.77 -0.26 -15.44
C ALA A 77 -8.94 -1.77 -15.75
N ASP A 78 -7.92 -2.59 -15.48
CA ASP A 78 -7.90 -4.03 -15.71
C ASP A 78 -7.77 -4.81 -14.38
N GLY A 79 -7.82 -4.08 -13.25
CA GLY A 79 -7.57 -4.61 -11.90
C GLY A 79 -6.11 -4.59 -11.47
N THR A 80 -5.20 -4.09 -12.32
CA THR A 80 -3.80 -3.82 -11.97
C THR A 80 -3.57 -2.32 -11.78
N TYR A 81 -2.69 -1.96 -10.87
CA TYR A 81 -2.35 -0.59 -10.52
C TYR A 81 -0.84 -0.41 -10.56
N ALA A 82 -0.36 0.52 -11.37
CA ALA A 82 1.05 0.87 -11.41
C ALA A 82 1.32 2.02 -10.43
N VAL A 83 2.20 1.79 -9.46
CA VAL A 83 2.60 2.78 -8.46
C VAL A 83 4.03 3.19 -8.74
N GLU A 84 4.23 4.44 -9.13
CA GLU A 84 5.54 5.04 -9.38
C GLU A 84 5.96 5.89 -8.18
N PHE A 85 7.16 5.70 -7.67
CA PHE A 85 7.68 6.47 -6.55
C PHE A 85 9.17 6.79 -6.73
N THR A 86 9.60 7.90 -6.14
CA THR A 86 11.01 8.31 -6.19
C THR A 86 11.53 8.43 -4.75
N PRO A 87 12.21 7.39 -4.24
CA PRO A 87 12.75 7.39 -2.90
C PRO A 87 13.89 8.40 -2.80
N PHE A 88 13.90 9.18 -1.73
CA PHE A 88 14.93 10.20 -1.49
C PHE A 88 16.03 9.71 -0.54
N GLU A 89 15.88 8.52 0.04
CA GLU A 89 16.88 7.86 0.87
C GLU A 89 17.28 6.50 0.29
N ARG A 90 18.45 6.01 0.69
CA ARG A 90 18.90 4.65 0.36
C ARG A 90 18.72 3.79 1.60
N GLY A 91 18.09 2.63 1.47
CA GLY A 91 17.92 1.69 2.57
C GLY A 91 16.68 0.82 2.45
N PRO A 92 16.30 0.10 3.51
CA PRO A 92 15.05 -0.65 3.54
C PRO A 92 13.88 0.32 3.68
N HIS A 93 13.03 0.39 2.66
CA HIS A 93 11.81 1.19 2.68
C HIS A 93 10.64 0.25 2.94
N ALA A 94 9.71 0.66 3.81
CA ALA A 94 8.48 -0.08 4.03
C ALA A 94 7.41 0.48 3.09
N VAL A 95 6.86 -0.35 2.22
CA VAL A 95 5.75 0.03 1.34
C VAL A 95 4.47 -0.45 2.00
N GLU A 96 3.62 0.50 2.39
CA GLU A 96 2.27 0.27 2.88
C GLU A 96 1.29 0.47 1.74
N VAL A 97 0.57 -0.58 1.37
CA VAL A 97 -0.52 -0.51 0.39
C VAL A 97 -1.83 -0.66 1.14
N THR A 98 -2.78 0.22 0.86
CA THR A 98 -4.11 0.26 1.47
C THR A 98 -5.15 0.24 0.35
N CYS A 99 -6.17 -0.62 0.43
CA CYS A 99 -7.28 -0.69 -0.51
C CYS A 99 -8.58 -0.31 0.21
N ASP A 100 -9.27 0.75 -0.18
CA ASP A 100 -10.54 1.19 0.45
C ASP A 100 -10.44 1.29 2.00
N ASP A 101 -9.36 1.94 2.49
CA ASP A 101 -9.02 2.06 3.92
C ASP A 101 -8.70 0.73 4.62
N VAL A 102 -8.56 -0.37 3.87
CA VAL A 102 -8.11 -1.68 4.37
C VAL A 102 -6.63 -1.89 4.03
N PRO A 103 -5.74 -2.09 5.01
CA PRO A 103 -4.34 -2.40 4.72
C PRO A 103 -4.22 -3.75 4.00
N VAL A 104 -3.41 -3.80 2.96
CA VAL A 104 -3.07 -5.02 2.23
C VAL A 104 -1.98 -5.75 3.03
N PRO A 105 -2.22 -6.99 3.49
CA PRO A 105 -1.18 -7.79 4.12
C PRO A 105 -0.10 -8.16 3.10
N ASN A 106 1.17 -7.96 3.48
CA ASN A 106 2.36 -8.31 2.70
C ASN A 106 2.85 -9.72 3.10
#